data_AF-H2XUM6-F1
#
_entry.id   AF-H2XUM6-F1
#
_cell.length_a   1.000
_cell.length_b   1.000
_cell.length_c   1.000
_cell.angle_alpha   90.00
_cell.angle_beta   90.00
_cell.angle_gamma   90.00
#
_symmetry.space_group_name_H-M   'P 1'
#
loop_
_entity.id
_entity.type
_entity.pdbx_description
1 polymer ?
#
loop_
_entity_poly.entity_id
_entity_poly.type
_entity_poly.pdbx_seq_one_letter_code
_entity_poly.pdbx_strand_id
1 'polypeptide(L)'
;MECDGMKVVFLLDKDGSMLGSPGSVIPEAEFEWDGDKRRGLGDYRIPKTMLTRLNGSRIPVNEIAPNKGILRKNTTTTNCVKRTSWRAHECHGYRHELLIIESLDVDSETRRLSPVALLTEGYIDLLNGPQDHGWCDGYTCQERLSTFHATVALNKEYLIHFSGTSPQKMRLRLPNVNSTDSVVVGLFYTSPRRLDVYVNEVYIEPLN
;
A
#
# COMPACT_ATOMS: atom_id res chain seq x y z
N MET A 1 -0.14 -14.26 11.11
CA MET A 1 -0.73 -13.00 10.65
C MET A 1 -1.91 -12.80 11.56
N GLU A 2 -2.05 -11.65 12.25
CA GLU A 2 -3.39 -11.28 12.72
C GLU A 2 -4.29 -11.44 11.50
N CYS A 3 -5.41 -12.16 11.66
CA CYS A 3 -6.29 -12.60 10.58
C CYS A 3 -6.34 -11.57 9.45
N ASP A 4 -6.22 -12.02 8.19
CA ASP A 4 -6.33 -11.15 7.01
C ASP A 4 -7.46 -10.12 7.25
N GLY A 5 -7.19 -8.84 6.97
CA GLY A 5 -8.06 -7.74 7.34
C GLY A 5 -7.42 -6.36 7.17
N MET A 6 -8.28 -5.35 7.10
CA MET A 6 -7.86 -3.96 6.95
C MET A 6 -7.19 -3.47 8.24
N LYS A 7 -5.91 -3.11 8.15
CA LYS A 7 -5.12 -2.60 9.28
C LYS A 7 -4.82 -1.11 9.21
N VAL A 8 -5.28 -0.45 8.15
CA VAL A 8 -4.93 0.94 7.86
C VAL A 8 -6.18 1.78 7.92
N VAL A 9 -6.23 2.70 8.87
CA VAL A 9 -7.23 3.78 8.96
C VAL A 9 -6.44 5.04 9.22
N PHE A 10 -6.71 6.11 8.46
CA PHE A 10 -6.09 7.41 8.66
C PHE A 10 -7.17 8.48 8.85
N LEU A 11 -6.78 9.57 9.49
CA LEU A 11 -7.60 10.76 9.68
C LEU A 11 -6.96 11.93 8.92
N LEU A 12 -7.79 12.73 8.27
CA LEU A 12 -7.37 13.97 7.61
C LEU A 12 -8.09 15.14 8.27
N ASP A 13 -7.34 15.98 8.96
CA ASP A 13 -7.83 17.24 9.52
C ASP A 13 -7.65 18.33 8.46
N LYS A 14 -8.74 18.71 7.81
CA LYS A 14 -8.73 19.66 6.68
C LYS A 14 -8.69 21.11 7.15
N ASP A 15 -9.31 21.42 8.28
CA ASP A 15 -9.45 22.79 8.79
C ASP A 15 -8.53 23.09 9.98
N GLY A 16 -7.91 22.07 10.57
CA GLY A 16 -7.00 22.19 11.71
C GLY A 16 -7.71 22.19 13.05
N SER A 17 -9.02 21.95 13.10
CA SER A 17 -9.80 21.99 14.34
C SER A 17 -9.44 20.87 15.32
N MET A 18 -8.85 19.78 14.84
CA MET A 18 -8.47 18.62 15.65
C MET A 18 -6.98 18.62 16.04
N LEU A 19 -6.09 18.97 15.12
CA LEU A 19 -4.64 18.91 15.30
C LEU A 19 -4.00 20.29 15.56
N GLY A 20 -4.80 21.35 15.58
CA GLY A 20 -4.34 22.74 15.73
C GLY A 20 -3.84 23.39 14.44
N SER A 21 -3.65 22.60 13.39
CA SER A 21 -3.43 23.05 12.01
C SER A 21 -3.76 21.91 11.04
N PRO A 22 -4.08 22.19 9.76
CA PRO A 22 -4.37 21.14 8.81
C PRO A 22 -3.26 20.08 8.74
N GLY A 23 -3.66 18.82 8.71
CA GLY A 23 -2.73 17.70 8.85
C GLY A 23 -3.42 16.35 8.72
N SER A 24 -2.65 15.29 8.92
CA SER A 24 -3.12 13.91 8.83
C SER A 24 -2.57 13.08 9.98
N VAL A 25 -3.35 12.11 10.44
CA VAL A 25 -2.91 11.09 11.40
C VAL A 25 -2.93 9.76 10.68
N ILE A 26 -1.77 9.15 10.52
CA ILE A 26 -1.58 7.84 9.89
C ILE A 26 -1.25 6.80 10.95
N PRO A 27 -1.67 5.53 10.78
CA PRO A 27 -1.41 4.51 11.78
C PRO A 27 0.09 4.18 11.83
N GLU A 28 0.55 3.65 12.97
CA GLU A 28 1.87 3.05 13.11
C GLU A 28 1.89 1.70 12.38
N ALA A 29 1.89 1.75 11.04
CA ALA A 29 1.86 0.59 10.16
C ALA A 29 3.07 -0.34 10.36
N GLU A 30 4.17 0.19 10.88
CA GLU A 30 5.39 -0.55 11.21
C GLU A 30 5.35 -1.26 12.57
N PHE A 31 4.28 -1.13 13.34
CA PHE A 31 4.23 -1.75 14.65
C PHE A 31 4.34 -3.27 14.54
N GLU A 32 5.37 -3.85 15.17
CA GLU A 32 5.60 -5.29 15.05
C GLU A 32 6.57 -5.69 13.96
N TRP A 33 7.25 -4.75 13.29
CA TRP A 33 8.13 -5.09 12.18
C TRP A 33 9.28 -6.01 12.63
N ASP A 34 9.30 -7.24 12.10
CA ASP A 34 10.22 -8.31 12.51
C ASP A 34 10.19 -8.66 14.02
N GLY A 35 9.16 -8.22 14.75
CA GLY A 35 8.89 -8.55 16.14
C GLY A 35 8.08 -9.85 16.27
N ASP A 36 6.91 -9.77 16.93
CA ASP A 36 6.04 -10.94 17.07
C ASP A 36 5.59 -11.50 15.70
N LYS A 37 6.08 -12.70 15.35
CA LYS A 37 5.73 -13.42 14.12
C LYS A 37 4.22 -13.63 13.94
N ARG A 38 3.44 -13.64 15.02
CA ARG A 38 1.97 -13.74 14.97
C ARG A 38 1.39 -12.54 14.21
N ARG A 39 1.97 -11.34 14.31
CA ARG A 39 1.56 -10.14 13.57
C ARG A 39 1.69 -10.29 12.06
N GLY A 40 2.68 -11.07 11.61
CA GLY A 40 2.87 -11.37 10.19
C GLY A 40 3.46 -10.22 9.38
N LEU A 41 4.19 -9.30 10.03
CA LEU A 41 4.83 -8.13 9.44
C LEU A 41 6.37 -8.25 9.57
N GLY A 42 7.12 -7.85 8.55
CA GLY A 42 8.59 -7.91 8.61
C GLY A 42 9.26 -8.03 7.23
N ASP A 43 10.60 -7.96 7.22
CA ASP A 43 11.41 -8.01 6.00
C ASP A 43 11.23 -9.32 5.22
N TYR A 44 10.93 -10.42 5.91
CA TYR A 44 10.66 -11.74 5.32
C TYR A 44 9.36 -11.80 4.50
N ARG A 45 8.50 -10.78 4.61
CA ARG A 45 7.22 -10.67 3.89
C ARG A 45 7.29 -9.79 2.65
N ILE A 46 8.38 -9.04 2.46
CA ILE A 46 8.57 -8.18 1.29
C ILE A 46 8.60 -9.07 0.02
N PRO A 47 7.83 -8.75 -1.03
CA PRO A 47 7.86 -9.48 -2.28
C PRO A 47 9.29 -9.66 -2.80
N LYS A 48 9.66 -10.90 -3.13
CA LYS A 48 11.01 -11.23 -3.61
C LYS A 48 11.38 -10.42 -4.85
N THR A 49 10.40 -10.13 -5.70
CA THR A 49 10.56 -9.34 -6.93
C THR A 49 11.04 -7.91 -6.65
N MET A 50 10.71 -7.34 -5.48
CA MET A 50 11.19 -6.02 -5.05
C MET A 50 12.64 -6.07 -4.54
N LEU A 51 13.07 -7.21 -4.00
CA LEU A 51 14.39 -7.42 -3.42
C LEU A 51 15.36 -8.14 -4.37
N THR A 52 15.11 -8.11 -5.69
CA THR A 52 15.93 -8.84 -6.66
C THR A 52 16.50 -7.89 -7.70
N ARG A 53 17.83 -7.86 -7.84
CA ARG A 53 18.51 -7.10 -8.91
C ARG A 53 18.31 -7.79 -10.27
N LEU A 54 18.58 -7.07 -11.35
CA LEU A 54 18.57 -7.60 -12.71
C LEU A 54 19.54 -8.79 -12.90
N ASN A 55 20.62 -8.86 -12.11
CA ASN A 55 21.56 -9.98 -12.13
C ASN A 55 21.14 -11.17 -11.25
N GLY A 56 19.94 -11.15 -10.68
CA GLY A 56 19.40 -12.19 -9.79
C GLY A 56 19.88 -12.15 -8.35
N SER A 57 20.81 -11.26 -7.99
CA SER A 57 21.26 -11.11 -6.59
C SER A 57 20.19 -10.44 -5.74
N ARG A 58 20.18 -10.79 -4.44
CA ARG A 58 19.27 -10.16 -3.47
C ARG A 58 19.74 -8.76 -3.11
N ILE A 59 18.83 -7.80 -3.13
CA ILE A 59 19.02 -6.44 -2.62
C ILE A 59 18.82 -6.47 -1.09
N PRO A 60 19.79 -6.02 -0.29
CA PRO A 60 19.59 -5.81 1.14
C PRO A 60 18.43 -4.85 1.40
N VAL A 61 17.53 -5.19 2.31
CA VAL A 61 16.31 -4.38 2.51
C VAL A 61 16.65 -2.94 2.92
N ASN A 62 17.67 -2.75 3.75
CA ASN A 62 18.11 -1.43 4.20
C ASN A 62 18.63 -0.51 3.08
N GLU A 63 18.96 -1.07 1.90
CA GLU A 63 19.41 -0.30 0.73
C GLU A 63 18.24 0.44 0.06
N ILE A 64 17.05 -0.19 0.01
CA ILE A 64 15.88 0.36 -0.69
C ILE A 64 14.79 0.85 0.25
N ALA A 65 14.67 0.23 1.42
CA ALA A 65 13.62 0.46 2.40
C ALA A 65 14.17 0.53 3.84
N PRO A 66 15.06 1.49 4.13
CA PRO A 66 15.58 1.71 5.49
C PRO A 66 14.47 2.08 6.48
N ASN A 67 13.38 2.71 6.03
CA ASN A 67 12.25 3.09 6.86
C ASN A 67 11.04 2.19 6.61
N LYS A 68 10.28 1.87 7.66
CA LYS A 68 9.14 0.97 7.61
C LYS A 68 7.83 1.70 7.83
N GLY A 69 6.76 1.19 7.23
CA GLY A 69 5.42 1.75 7.25
C GLY A 69 5.20 2.85 6.21
N ILE A 70 4.11 3.60 6.39
CA ILE A 70 3.66 4.67 5.50
C ILE A 70 4.69 5.83 5.49
N LEU A 71 4.83 6.48 4.31
CA LEU A 71 5.73 7.62 4.11
C LEU A 71 5.46 8.73 5.12
N ARG A 72 6.51 9.18 5.82
CA ARG A 72 6.42 10.23 6.85
C ARG A 72 7.74 10.96 7.06
N LYS A 73 8.48 11.18 5.98
CA LYS A 73 9.82 11.79 6.04
C LYS A 73 9.73 13.25 6.49
N ASN A 74 10.51 13.64 7.49
CA ASN A 74 10.59 15.04 7.92
C ASN A 74 11.48 15.85 6.99
N THR A 75 11.00 17.01 6.57
CA THR A 75 11.69 17.97 5.69
C THR A 75 11.43 19.39 6.18
N THR A 76 11.85 20.41 5.42
CA THR A 76 11.51 21.81 5.72
C THR A 76 10.01 22.10 5.59
N THR A 77 9.28 21.34 4.79
CA THR A 77 7.84 21.54 4.52
C THR A 77 6.95 20.48 5.14
N THR A 78 7.53 19.39 5.65
CA THR A 78 6.80 18.25 6.22
C THR A 78 7.31 17.91 7.61
N ASN A 79 6.39 17.72 8.55
CA ASN A 79 6.73 17.35 9.92
C ASN A 79 5.78 16.26 10.43
N CYS A 80 6.34 15.12 10.80
CA CYS A 80 5.66 13.97 11.34
C CYS A 80 6.23 13.62 12.72
N VAL A 81 5.34 13.46 13.70
CA VAL A 81 5.65 13.13 15.09
C VAL A 81 4.89 11.88 15.50
N LYS A 82 5.61 10.90 16.07
CA LYS A 82 4.99 9.70 16.61
C LYS A 82 4.20 10.03 17.89
N ARG A 83 2.92 9.70 17.91
CA ARG A 83 2.04 9.80 19.09
C ARG A 83 1.81 8.40 19.64
N THR A 84 2.63 8.02 20.63
CA THR A 84 2.63 6.66 21.20
C THR A 84 1.28 6.27 21.82
N SER A 85 0.59 7.23 22.44
CA SER A 85 -0.76 7.03 22.99
C SER A 85 -1.82 6.68 21.92
N TRP A 86 -1.59 7.07 20.68
CA TRP A 86 -2.53 6.84 19.56
C TRP A 86 -2.13 5.64 18.69
N ARG A 87 -0.92 5.08 18.90
CA ARG A 87 -0.30 4.13 17.96
C ARG A 87 -0.32 4.67 16.52
N ALA A 88 0.04 5.94 16.37
CA ALA A 88 -0.07 6.68 15.13
C ALA A 88 1.05 7.72 14.98
N HIS A 89 1.16 8.29 13.78
CA HIS A 89 2.00 9.43 13.46
C HIS A 89 1.12 10.60 13.06
N GLU A 90 1.30 11.73 13.74
CA GLU A 90 0.68 13.01 13.39
C GLU A 90 1.59 13.74 12.42
N CYS A 91 1.07 14.07 11.24
CA CYS A 91 1.83 14.59 10.10
C CYS A 91 1.22 15.88 9.57
N HIS A 92 2.03 16.92 9.49
CA HIS A 92 1.71 18.19 8.85
C HIS A 92 2.54 18.37 7.57
N GLY A 93 1.96 19.05 6.58
CA GLY A 93 2.55 19.27 5.26
C GLY A 93 2.43 18.10 4.28
N TYR A 94 2.14 16.89 4.77
CA TYR A 94 1.70 15.79 3.92
C TYR A 94 0.19 15.82 3.71
N ARG A 95 -0.24 15.48 2.50
CA ARG A 95 -1.63 15.12 2.21
C ARG A 95 -1.70 13.63 1.90
N HIS A 96 -2.10 12.86 2.91
CA HIS A 96 -2.32 11.42 2.79
C HIS A 96 -3.74 11.15 2.29
N GLU A 97 -3.86 10.23 1.34
CA GLU A 97 -5.09 9.85 0.68
C GLU A 97 -5.17 8.32 0.51
N LEU A 98 -6.36 7.82 0.22
CA LEU A 98 -6.62 6.41 0.01
C LEU A 98 -6.36 6.02 -1.46
N LEU A 99 -5.41 5.14 -1.71
CA LEU A 99 -5.26 4.43 -2.98
C LEU A 99 -5.91 3.04 -2.86
N ILE A 100 -6.92 2.79 -3.67
CA ILE A 100 -7.59 1.49 -3.75
C ILE A 100 -6.98 0.70 -4.91
N ILE A 101 -6.49 -0.51 -4.61
CA ILE A 101 -5.91 -1.44 -5.57
C ILE A 101 -6.79 -2.69 -5.61
N GLU A 102 -7.37 -3.01 -6.76
CA GLU A 102 -8.36 -4.07 -6.88
C GLU A 102 -8.07 -4.99 -8.06
N SER A 103 -8.01 -6.30 -7.80
CA SER A 103 -7.96 -7.31 -8.85
C SER A 103 -9.35 -7.51 -9.46
N LEU A 104 -9.42 -7.51 -10.79
CA LEU A 104 -10.62 -7.81 -11.58
C LEU A 104 -10.47 -9.12 -12.37
N ASP A 105 -9.46 -9.91 -12.02
CA ASP A 105 -9.31 -11.25 -12.57
C ASP A 105 -10.44 -12.17 -12.09
N VAL A 106 -10.72 -13.23 -12.85
CA VAL A 106 -11.77 -14.22 -12.52
C VAL A 106 -11.53 -14.89 -11.16
N ASP A 107 -10.28 -14.95 -10.72
CA ASP A 107 -9.85 -15.54 -9.45
C ASP A 107 -9.68 -14.50 -8.33
N SER A 108 -10.29 -13.32 -8.46
CA SER A 108 -10.12 -12.19 -7.50
C SER A 108 -10.44 -12.57 -6.05
N GLU A 109 -11.32 -13.55 -5.84
CA GLU A 109 -11.70 -14.00 -4.50
C GLU A 109 -10.81 -15.11 -3.95
N THR A 110 -10.14 -15.89 -4.80
CA THR A 110 -9.45 -17.11 -4.39
C THR A 110 -7.93 -16.99 -4.42
N ARG A 111 -7.37 -16.16 -5.30
CA ARG A 111 -5.91 -15.97 -5.39
C ARG A 111 -5.40 -15.01 -4.32
N ARG A 112 -4.37 -15.46 -3.58
CA ARG A 112 -3.67 -14.62 -2.61
C ARG A 112 -2.63 -13.72 -3.28
N LEU A 113 -2.90 -12.41 -3.30
CA LEU A 113 -1.97 -11.38 -3.77
C LEU A 113 -1.10 -10.79 -2.66
N SER A 114 -1.49 -11.02 -1.40
CA SER A 114 -0.93 -10.35 -0.23
C SER A 114 0.24 -11.08 0.43
N PRO A 115 1.20 -10.34 1.01
CA PRO A 115 1.22 -8.88 1.15
C PRO A 115 1.45 -8.10 -0.14
N VAL A 116 0.83 -6.91 -0.22
CA VAL A 116 1.11 -5.93 -1.27
C VAL A 116 2.09 -4.91 -0.69
N ALA A 117 3.27 -4.81 -1.30
CA ALA A 117 4.30 -3.89 -0.86
C ALA A 117 4.24 -2.59 -1.65
N LEU A 118 4.28 -1.46 -0.94
CA LEU A 118 4.37 -0.13 -1.49
C LEU A 118 5.68 0.51 -1.05
N LEU A 119 6.56 0.80 -2.00
CA LEU A 119 7.85 1.42 -1.76
C LEU A 119 7.87 2.86 -2.29
N THR A 120 8.25 3.81 -1.45
CA THR A 120 8.40 5.24 -1.82
C THR A 120 9.48 5.90 -0.98
N GLU A 121 10.38 6.69 -1.56
CA GLU A 121 11.38 7.51 -0.84
C GLU A 121 12.12 6.81 0.33
N GLY A 122 12.40 5.50 0.21
CA GLY A 122 13.06 4.73 1.27
C GLY A 122 12.12 4.22 2.39
N TYR A 123 10.81 4.37 2.24
CA TYR A 123 9.76 3.81 3.10
C TYR A 123 9.08 2.64 2.42
N ILE A 124 8.81 1.58 3.18
CA ILE A 124 8.01 0.43 2.70
C ILE A 124 6.81 0.16 3.60
N ASP A 125 5.62 0.15 3.00
CA ASP A 125 4.39 -0.28 3.63
C ASP A 125 3.95 -1.66 3.09
N LEU A 126 3.40 -2.51 3.95
CA LEU A 126 2.94 -3.86 3.60
C LEU A 126 1.46 -4.00 3.94
N LEU A 127 0.62 -4.06 2.90
CA LEU A 127 -0.80 -4.31 3.06
C LEU A 127 -1.06 -5.80 3.20
N ASN A 128 -1.81 -6.17 4.23
CA ASN A 128 -2.23 -7.56 4.44
C ASN A 128 -3.33 -7.98 3.46
N GLY A 129 -3.65 -9.28 3.49
CA GLY A 129 -4.79 -9.81 2.73
C GLY A 129 -6.10 -9.17 3.19
N PRO A 130 -7.10 -9.09 2.29
CA PRO A 130 -8.46 -8.73 2.68
C PRO A 130 -9.06 -9.81 3.59
N GLN A 131 -9.95 -9.41 4.49
CA GLN A 131 -10.66 -10.34 5.36
C GLN A 131 -11.63 -11.20 4.55
N ASP A 132 -11.75 -12.46 4.96
CA ASP A 132 -12.82 -13.34 4.49
C ASP A 132 -14.09 -13.06 5.31
N HIS A 133 -15.16 -12.69 4.61
CA HIS A 133 -16.47 -12.41 5.20
C HIS A 133 -17.50 -13.50 4.91
N GLY A 134 -17.13 -14.55 4.17
CA GLY A 134 -17.98 -15.68 3.83
C GLY A 134 -18.01 -16.74 4.92
N TRP A 135 -19.13 -17.45 5.00
CA TRP A 135 -19.30 -18.63 5.86
C TRP A 135 -19.82 -19.80 5.03
N CYS A 136 -18.97 -20.80 4.81
CA CYS A 136 -19.22 -21.97 3.96
C CYS A 136 -19.07 -23.25 4.80
N ASP A 137 -20.12 -24.06 4.86
CA ASP A 137 -20.13 -25.37 5.54
C ASP A 137 -19.56 -25.38 6.97
N GLY A 138 -19.81 -24.31 7.73
CA GLY A 138 -19.33 -24.18 9.12
C GLY A 138 -17.93 -23.60 9.28
N TYR A 139 -17.28 -23.17 8.19
CA TYR A 139 -15.94 -22.57 8.19
C TYR A 139 -15.89 -21.30 7.33
N THR A 140 -14.78 -20.55 7.43
CA THR A 140 -14.50 -19.41 6.52
C THR A 140 -14.30 -19.93 5.08
N CYS A 141 -14.97 -19.33 4.09
CA CYS A 141 -14.99 -19.79 2.69
C CYS A 141 -13.62 -19.76 1.99
N GLN A 142 -12.66 -19.05 2.57
CA GLN A 142 -11.39 -18.65 1.97
C GLN A 142 -11.56 -17.78 0.72
N GLU A 143 -12.71 -17.14 0.56
CA GLU A 143 -13.03 -16.19 -0.50
C GLU A 143 -12.84 -14.77 0.04
N ARG A 144 -11.87 -14.07 -0.53
CA ARG A 144 -11.43 -12.74 -0.09
C ARG A 144 -11.41 -11.84 -1.31
N LEU A 145 -12.30 -10.87 -1.39
CA LEU A 145 -12.27 -9.86 -2.44
C LEU A 145 -10.90 -9.18 -2.47
N SER A 146 -10.11 -9.40 -3.53
CA SER A 146 -8.74 -8.88 -3.67
C SER A 146 -8.71 -7.36 -3.88
N THR A 147 -9.13 -6.63 -2.86
CA THR A 147 -9.14 -5.18 -2.75
C THR A 147 -8.25 -4.75 -1.60
N PHE A 148 -7.28 -3.91 -1.89
CA PHE A 148 -6.31 -3.39 -0.94
C PHE A 148 -6.48 -1.89 -0.79
N HIS A 149 -6.44 -1.44 0.47
CA HIS A 149 -6.62 -0.04 0.85
C HIS A 149 -5.28 0.49 1.34
N ALA A 150 -4.59 1.25 0.50
CA ALA A 150 -3.29 1.83 0.79
C ALA A 150 -3.42 3.29 1.22
N THR A 151 -2.67 3.71 2.23
CA THR A 151 -2.50 5.13 2.54
C THR A 151 -1.27 5.65 1.81
N VAL A 152 -1.47 6.58 0.88
CA VAL A 152 -0.42 7.17 0.05
C VAL A 152 -0.36 8.67 0.25
N ALA A 153 0.82 9.26 0.17
CA ALA A 153 1.00 10.70 0.09
C ALA A 153 0.89 11.14 -1.37
N LEU A 154 0.15 12.22 -1.61
CA LEU A 154 0.03 12.80 -2.96
C LEU A 154 1.36 13.34 -3.50
N ASN A 155 1.45 13.40 -4.82
CA ASN A 155 2.61 13.88 -5.60
C ASN A 155 3.89 13.08 -5.30
N LYS A 156 3.72 11.76 -5.13
CA LYS A 156 4.81 10.80 -4.87
C LYS A 156 4.74 9.64 -5.85
N GLU A 157 5.87 8.97 -5.99
CA GLU A 157 6.02 7.79 -6.82
C GLU A 157 6.06 6.54 -5.92
N TYR A 158 5.17 5.59 -6.19
CA TYR A 158 5.04 4.35 -5.46
C TYR A 158 5.38 3.18 -6.36
N LEU A 159 6.40 2.40 -5.99
CA LEU A 159 6.66 1.11 -6.60
C LEU A 159 5.90 0.01 -5.85
N ILE A 160 4.98 -0.65 -6.55
CA ILE A 160 4.04 -1.63 -6.00
C ILE A 160 4.39 -3.02 -6.49
N HIS A 161 4.57 -3.94 -5.54
CA HIS A 161 4.79 -5.36 -5.82
C HIS A 161 3.79 -6.22 -5.05
N PHE A 162 3.32 -7.28 -5.69
CA PHE A 162 2.52 -8.33 -5.08
C PHE A 162 3.43 -9.49 -4.68
N SER A 163 3.13 -10.15 -3.56
CA SER A 163 3.81 -11.41 -3.24
C SER A 163 3.32 -12.57 -4.12
N GLY A 164 2.08 -12.48 -4.62
CA GLY A 164 1.53 -13.36 -5.64
C GLY A 164 1.84 -12.88 -7.06
N THR A 165 1.32 -13.60 -8.06
CA THR A 165 1.35 -13.12 -9.45
C THR A 165 0.51 -11.86 -9.57
N SER A 166 0.99 -10.82 -10.24
CA SER A 166 0.25 -9.56 -10.43
C SER A 166 -1.07 -9.78 -11.20
N PRO A 167 -2.16 -9.05 -10.88
CA PRO A 167 -3.42 -9.20 -11.61
C PRO A 167 -3.30 -8.82 -13.09
N GLN A 168 -3.94 -9.58 -13.98
CA GLN A 168 -3.98 -9.26 -15.41
C GLN A 168 -4.94 -8.11 -15.69
N LYS A 169 -6.08 -8.11 -15.02
CA LYS A 169 -7.04 -7.01 -14.96
C LYS A 169 -7.01 -6.42 -13.56
N MET A 170 -6.69 -5.14 -13.46
CA MET A 170 -6.61 -4.41 -12.20
C MET A 170 -7.25 -3.05 -12.35
N ARG A 171 -7.84 -2.58 -11.26
CA ARG A 171 -8.37 -1.23 -11.13
C ARG A 171 -7.68 -0.50 -10.00
N LEU A 172 -7.22 0.71 -10.31
CA LEU A 172 -6.66 1.64 -9.34
C LEU A 172 -7.61 2.82 -9.19
N ARG A 173 -7.92 3.23 -7.95
CA ARG A 173 -8.79 4.36 -7.68
C ARG A 173 -8.22 5.25 -6.58
N LEU A 174 -8.39 6.55 -6.77
CA LEU A 174 -8.03 7.60 -5.81
C LEU A 174 -9.30 8.45 -5.60
N PRO A 175 -10.24 8.02 -4.73
CA PRO A 175 -11.61 8.53 -4.74
C PRO A 175 -11.79 9.92 -4.10
N ASN A 176 -10.88 10.35 -3.21
CA ASN A 176 -11.09 11.51 -2.33
C ASN A 176 -10.16 12.69 -2.67
N VAL A 177 -9.86 12.89 -3.96
CA VAL A 177 -8.86 13.86 -4.42
C VAL A 177 -9.41 14.83 -5.46
N ASN A 178 -8.72 15.94 -5.65
CA ASN A 178 -9.03 16.92 -6.69
C ASN A 178 -8.47 16.46 -8.04
N SER A 179 -8.95 17.04 -9.14
CA SER A 179 -8.49 16.70 -10.50
C SER A 179 -7.00 17.02 -10.77
N THR A 180 -6.38 17.86 -9.93
CA THR A 180 -4.96 18.22 -10.02
C THR A 180 -4.06 17.33 -9.15
N ASP A 181 -4.66 16.55 -8.24
CA ASP A 181 -3.92 15.67 -7.34
C ASP A 181 -3.55 14.39 -8.08
N SER A 182 -2.34 13.89 -7.85
CA SER A 182 -1.87 12.68 -8.53
C SER A 182 -0.94 11.86 -7.64
N VAL A 183 -0.81 10.59 -7.99
CA VAL A 183 0.27 9.71 -7.53
C VAL A 183 0.77 8.96 -8.76
N VAL A 184 2.07 8.71 -8.81
CA VAL A 184 2.67 7.87 -9.86
C VAL A 184 2.82 6.47 -9.29
N VAL A 185 2.40 5.47 -10.05
CA VAL A 185 2.46 4.06 -9.64
C VAL A 185 3.31 3.27 -10.63
N GLY A 186 4.38 2.67 -10.14
CA GLY A 186 5.15 1.63 -10.83
C GLY A 186 4.63 0.27 -10.42
N LEU A 187 4.27 -0.57 -11.37
CA LEU A 187 3.75 -1.91 -11.11
C LEU A 187 4.69 -2.96 -11.70
N PHE A 188 5.08 -3.92 -10.87
CA PHE A 188 5.89 -5.04 -11.35
C PHE A 188 5.00 -6.14 -11.94
N TYR A 189 5.35 -6.60 -13.15
CA TYR A 189 4.75 -7.75 -13.80
C TYR A 189 5.83 -8.80 -14.09
N THR A 190 5.59 -10.05 -13.73
CA THR A 190 6.52 -11.16 -13.96
C THR A 190 6.58 -11.59 -15.42
N SER A 191 5.49 -11.44 -16.16
CA SER A 191 5.41 -11.81 -17.57
C SER A 191 5.46 -10.57 -18.45
N PRO A 192 6.30 -10.54 -19.51
CA PRO A 192 6.27 -9.47 -20.49
C PRO A 192 4.96 -9.55 -21.26
N ARG A 193 4.06 -8.59 -21.00
CA ARG A 193 2.79 -8.44 -21.71
C ARG A 193 2.62 -6.98 -22.07
N ARG A 194 1.93 -6.71 -23.18
CA ARG A 194 1.39 -5.37 -23.43
C ARG A 194 0.38 -5.08 -22.32
N LEU A 195 0.56 -3.96 -21.64
CA LEU A 195 -0.38 -3.45 -20.66
C LEU A 195 -1.17 -2.32 -21.32
N ASP A 196 -2.49 -2.46 -21.33
CA ASP A 196 -3.38 -1.40 -21.81
C ASP A 196 -3.94 -0.65 -20.59
N VAL A 197 -3.82 0.67 -20.63
CA VAL A 197 -4.31 1.54 -19.55
C VAL A 197 -5.59 2.21 -20.02
N TYR A 198 -6.59 2.22 -19.13
CA TYR A 198 -7.89 2.85 -19.39
C TYR A 198 -8.19 3.84 -18.28
N VAL A 199 -8.62 5.05 -18.66
CA VAL A 199 -9.09 6.08 -17.75
C VAL A 199 -10.55 6.35 -18.09
N ASN A 200 -11.46 6.11 -17.14
CA ASN A 200 -12.91 6.20 -17.37
C ASN A 200 -13.34 5.45 -18.65
N GLU A 201 -12.85 4.22 -18.78
CA GLU A 201 -13.12 3.32 -19.93
C GLU A 201 -12.52 3.78 -21.28
N VAL A 202 -11.79 4.89 -21.31
CA VAL A 202 -11.07 5.36 -22.51
C VAL A 202 -9.64 4.85 -22.50
N TYR A 203 -9.24 4.17 -23.58
CA TYR A 203 -7.87 3.70 -23.75
C TYR A 203 -6.90 4.89 -23.84
N ILE A 204 -5.80 4.80 -23.07
CA ILE A 204 -4.71 5.77 -23.08
C ILE A 204 -3.49 5.11 -23.72
N GLU A 205 -3.01 5.69 -24.82
CA GLU A 205 -1.80 5.25 -25.47
C GLU A 205 -0.57 5.48 -24.58
N PRO A 206 0.39 4.54 -24.57
CA PRO A 206 1.66 4.76 -23.90
C PRO A 206 2.37 5.96 -24.52
N LEU A 207 2.95 6.81 -23.67
CA LEU A 207 3.68 8.01 -24.10
C LEU A 207 5.14 7.72 -24.52
N ASN A 208 5.54 6.44 -24.54
CA ASN A 208 6.91 5.97 -24.76
C ASN A 208 7.00 5.02 -25.94
#